data_AF-A0A821T0T7-F1
#
_entry.id   AF-A0A821T0T7-F1
#
_cell.length_a   1.000
_cell.length_b   1.000
_cell.length_c   1.000
_cell.angle_alpha   90.00
_cell.angle_beta   90.00
_cell.angle_gamma   90.00
#
_symmetry.space_group_name_H-M   'P 1'
#
loop_
_entity.id
_entity.type
_entity.pdbx_description
1 polymer ?
#
loop_
_entity_poly.entity_id
_entity_poly.type
_entity_poly.pdbx_seq_one_letter_code
_entity_poly.pdbx_strand_id
1 'polypeptide(L)'
;IGTDETNFYDAVVTYFKALKMHYENHFIQQTADDDEKIIYPSLDAHTFKSMICNRSIGGTNRNITLNHICDRIDIGYTVYDLNPDNGELEAVVAYPAEPFSSENKQLQWLNESRLIYFIDKNASFIRDTPRCGFNNIKCPKKTLIPIWGWIIISLSSIIVLLLIVGFVLYRRAKFEAELKAMQWLIKWEDLTTRTLLHNGVATPSFNKLSSSLKRSSVSSYRSTDSESGGQSKQTFTKTAVYKSSIVALKRFHKGKLETTRALQLEVKAMQDLTHDHIARFIGICTDPKHQYIVTEYCPKGSLQDILENDEIKLDTMFKHSIMHDIVKGMQHVHNSQIGSHGNLKSSNCVVDSRFICKITDFGLPTLRSNNNKDSSPGVDRDYTYYRNRLWTAPELLRDGNVPAAGTMKGDVYSFGIILQEIEIRNGPFYLRDQELEPSAIVENVKSGSLLRPSIEAGECNSEIVNLMKRCWSEDPNERPDFTDIRQVMRRINKDGESGNILDNLLKRMEQYANNLEGLVEERTSDYLAEKKKAEELLYQLLPAYVFENIIKKKNFFPIGSATGSFIELTRTFSMSYSIKDKR
;
A
#
# COMPACT_ATOMS: atom_id res chain seq x y z
N ILE A 1 55.59 -71.30 -15.28
CA ILE A 1 56.11 -71.23 -16.68
C ILE A 1 57.13 -72.34 -16.97
N GLY A 2 57.90 -72.86 -16.00
CA GLY A 2 58.78 -74.04 -16.21
C GLY A 2 58.13 -75.43 -16.16
N THR A 3 56.79 -75.53 -15.98
CA THR A 3 56.07 -76.80 -15.79
C THR A 3 55.41 -77.36 -17.06
N ASP A 4 55.15 -76.52 -18.07
CA ASP A 4 54.36 -76.93 -19.24
C ASP A 4 55.17 -77.76 -20.25
N GLU A 5 56.45 -77.42 -20.46
CA GLU A 5 57.30 -78.21 -21.38
C GLU A 5 57.50 -79.63 -20.86
N THR A 6 57.81 -79.80 -19.57
CA THR A 6 58.01 -81.13 -18.96
C THR A 6 56.73 -81.96 -18.97
N ASN A 7 55.58 -81.35 -18.69
CA ASN A 7 54.29 -82.04 -18.74
C ASN A 7 53.93 -82.54 -20.15
N PHE A 8 54.26 -81.75 -21.18
CA PHE A 8 54.04 -82.15 -22.58
C PHE A 8 54.93 -83.33 -22.98
N TYR A 9 56.23 -83.29 -22.68
CA TYR A 9 57.14 -84.41 -22.98
C TYR A 9 56.74 -85.70 -22.26
N ASP A 10 56.36 -85.59 -20.98
CA ASP A 10 55.86 -86.72 -20.18
C ASP A 10 54.61 -87.36 -20.81
N ALA A 11 53.68 -86.55 -21.33
CA ALA A 11 52.48 -87.04 -22.03
C ALA A 11 52.83 -87.79 -23.32
N VAL A 12 53.77 -87.25 -24.12
CA VAL A 12 54.24 -87.88 -25.37
C VAL A 12 54.91 -89.23 -25.08
N VAL A 13 55.81 -89.30 -24.09
CA VAL A 13 56.49 -90.55 -23.70
C VAL A 13 55.49 -91.61 -23.21
N THR A 14 54.49 -91.19 -22.43
CA THR A 14 53.43 -92.07 -21.93
C THR A 14 52.62 -92.66 -23.10
N TYR A 15 52.28 -91.83 -24.08
CA TYR A 15 51.58 -92.26 -25.29
C TYR A 15 52.38 -93.28 -26.10
N PHE A 16 53.65 -93.02 -26.39
CA PHE A 16 54.49 -93.94 -27.14
C PHE A 16 54.70 -95.28 -26.42
N LYS A 17 54.83 -95.29 -25.09
CA LYS A 17 54.93 -96.54 -24.33
C LYS A 17 53.65 -97.37 -24.38
N ALA A 18 52.49 -96.73 -24.26
CA ALA A 18 51.22 -97.43 -24.39
C ALA A 18 51.01 -97.96 -25.81
N LEU A 19 51.39 -97.19 -26.83
CA LEU A 19 51.35 -97.63 -28.24
C LEU A 19 52.25 -98.86 -28.46
N LYS A 20 53.47 -98.84 -27.91
CA LYS A 20 54.38 -100.00 -27.95
C LYS A 20 53.76 -101.23 -27.27
N MET A 21 53.18 -101.07 -26.07
CA MET A 21 52.50 -102.17 -25.37
C MET A 21 51.30 -102.70 -26.17
N HIS A 22 50.54 -101.82 -26.82
CA HIS A 22 49.41 -102.21 -27.66
C HIS A 22 49.87 -103.04 -28.87
N TYR A 23 50.94 -102.62 -29.55
CA TYR A 23 51.50 -103.37 -30.68
C TYR A 23 52.09 -104.72 -30.26
N GLU A 24 52.84 -104.76 -29.15
CA GLU A 24 53.40 -106.02 -28.63
C GLU A 24 52.29 -107.03 -28.27
N ASN A 25 51.19 -106.58 -27.66
CA ASN A 25 50.06 -107.46 -27.32
C ASN A 25 49.31 -107.99 -28.57
N HIS A 26 49.22 -107.21 -29.64
CA HIS A 26 48.56 -107.64 -30.89
C HIS A 26 49.46 -108.53 -31.77
N PHE A 27 50.78 -108.34 -31.74
CA PHE A 27 51.72 -109.18 -32.50
C PHE A 27 51.73 -110.65 -32.03
N ILE A 28 51.52 -110.87 -30.72
CA ILE A 28 51.43 -112.22 -30.14
C ILE A 28 50.14 -112.96 -30.57
N GLN A 29 49.10 -112.24 -31.01
CA GLN A 29 47.82 -112.83 -31.41
C GLN A 29 47.71 -113.21 -32.90
N GLN A 30 48.67 -112.84 -33.76
CA GLN A 30 48.53 -112.93 -35.23
C GLN A 30 49.48 -113.91 -35.96
N THR A 31 50.20 -114.81 -35.27
CA THR A 31 51.05 -115.83 -35.94
C THR A 31 50.30 -117.11 -36.35
N ALA A 32 49.01 -117.04 -36.65
CA ALA A 32 48.24 -118.13 -37.26
C ALA A 32 47.26 -117.56 -38.29
N ASP A 33 47.38 -118.04 -39.53
CA ASP A 33 46.64 -117.72 -40.77
C ASP A 33 47.02 -116.44 -41.56
N ASP A 34 47.79 -116.73 -42.62
CA ASP A 34 47.87 -116.19 -43.99
C ASP A 34 47.53 -114.71 -44.29
N ASP A 35 48.58 -114.01 -44.75
CA ASP A 35 48.65 -113.05 -45.86
C ASP A 35 47.42 -112.15 -46.14
N GLU A 36 47.03 -111.34 -45.17
CA GLU A 36 46.43 -110.03 -45.43
C GLU A 36 47.20 -108.91 -44.70
N LYS A 37 47.56 -107.90 -45.50
CA LYS A 37 48.14 -106.58 -45.15
C LYS A 37 47.95 -106.22 -43.67
N ILE A 38 49.04 -106.16 -42.89
CA ILE A 38 48.99 -105.81 -41.46
C ILE A 38 48.38 -104.41 -41.29
N ILE A 39 47.09 -104.37 -40.95
CA ILE A 39 46.41 -103.16 -40.48
C ILE A 39 46.58 -103.15 -38.98
N TYR A 40 47.54 -102.36 -38.52
CA TYR A 40 47.73 -102.05 -37.11
C TYR A 40 46.45 -101.40 -36.55
N PRO A 41 45.78 -102.01 -35.55
CA PRO A 41 44.58 -101.44 -34.98
C PRO A 41 44.90 -100.07 -34.36
N SER A 42 44.02 -99.10 -34.56
CA SER A 42 44.16 -97.78 -33.95
C SER A 42 43.97 -97.89 -32.45
N LEU A 43 44.93 -97.40 -31.67
CA LEU A 43 44.81 -97.31 -30.21
C LEU A 43 43.69 -96.31 -29.86
N ASP A 44 42.54 -96.81 -29.43
CA ASP A 44 41.42 -95.99 -28.97
C ASP A 44 41.65 -95.45 -27.54
N ALA A 45 40.98 -94.36 -27.22
CA ALA A 45 41.18 -93.65 -25.96
C ALA A 45 40.85 -94.51 -24.72
N HIS A 46 39.89 -95.43 -24.82
CA HIS A 46 39.51 -96.29 -23.71
C HIS A 46 40.57 -97.35 -23.45
N THR A 47 41.06 -98.02 -24.51
CA THR A 47 42.17 -98.98 -24.39
C THR A 47 43.45 -98.31 -23.90
N PHE A 48 43.80 -97.13 -24.44
CA PHE A 48 44.92 -96.32 -23.95
C PHE A 48 44.80 -96.04 -22.45
N LYS A 49 43.64 -95.56 -22.01
CA LYS A 49 43.35 -95.28 -20.60
C LYS A 49 43.53 -96.52 -19.71
N SER A 50 43.02 -97.67 -20.14
CA SER A 50 43.16 -98.94 -19.40
C SER A 50 44.61 -99.43 -19.28
N MET A 51 45.47 -99.08 -20.25
CA MET A 51 46.88 -99.48 -20.26
C MET A 51 47.77 -98.62 -19.36
N ILE A 52 47.39 -97.36 -19.12
CA ILE A 52 48.23 -96.38 -18.42
C ILE A 52 47.69 -95.98 -17.04
N CYS A 53 46.37 -96.01 -16.82
CA CYS A 53 45.78 -95.71 -15.52
C CYS A 53 46.25 -96.71 -14.47
N ASN A 54 46.35 -96.24 -13.22
CA ASN A 54 46.75 -97.05 -12.07
C ASN A 54 48.13 -97.72 -12.22
N ARG A 55 49.03 -97.10 -12.99
CA ARG A 55 50.39 -97.58 -13.24
C ARG A 55 51.41 -96.45 -13.11
N SER A 56 52.66 -96.85 -12.86
CA SER A 56 53.83 -95.98 -12.93
C SER A 56 54.58 -96.25 -14.23
N ILE A 57 54.79 -95.21 -15.03
CA ILE A 57 55.46 -95.29 -16.33
C ILE A 57 56.71 -94.42 -16.25
N GLY A 58 57.88 -94.95 -16.59
CA GLY A 58 59.11 -94.14 -16.61
C GLY A 58 59.00 -92.98 -17.60
N GLY A 59 58.98 -91.73 -17.13
CA GLY A 59 59.08 -90.53 -17.95
C GLY A 59 60.54 -90.17 -18.24
N THR A 60 60.76 -89.03 -18.90
CA THR A 60 62.09 -88.62 -19.36
C THR A 60 63.04 -88.27 -18.20
N ASN A 61 62.52 -87.64 -17.15
CA ASN A 61 63.29 -87.24 -15.96
C ASN A 61 62.81 -87.91 -14.65
N ARG A 62 61.57 -88.42 -14.62
CA ARG A 62 60.97 -89.05 -13.43
C ARG A 62 59.88 -90.04 -13.83
N ASN A 63 59.56 -90.99 -12.96
CA ASN A 63 58.42 -91.88 -13.19
C ASN A 63 57.10 -91.12 -13.05
N ILE A 64 56.25 -91.21 -14.07
CA ILE A 64 54.91 -90.63 -14.11
C ILE A 64 53.97 -91.65 -13.47
N THR A 65 53.30 -91.27 -12.39
CA THR A 65 52.33 -92.12 -11.71
C THR A 65 50.93 -91.60 -11.96
N LEU A 66 50.07 -92.46 -12.52
CA LEU A 66 48.67 -92.16 -12.77
C LEU A 66 47.79 -92.97 -11.80
N ASN A 67 46.80 -92.33 -11.18
CA ASN A 67 45.84 -93.02 -10.33
C ASN A 67 44.80 -93.81 -11.16
N HIS A 68 43.85 -94.45 -10.50
CA HIS A 68 42.76 -95.21 -11.13
C HIS A 68 41.84 -94.37 -12.05
N ILE A 69 41.84 -93.04 -11.91
CA ILE A 69 41.05 -92.11 -12.73
C ILE A 69 41.87 -91.56 -13.92
N CYS A 70 43.17 -91.91 -14.00
CA CYS A 70 44.21 -91.37 -14.88
C CYS A 70 44.67 -89.94 -14.58
N ASP A 71 44.53 -89.48 -13.34
CA ASP A 71 45.14 -88.22 -12.92
C ASP A 71 46.58 -88.45 -12.46
N ARG A 72 47.45 -87.50 -12.83
CA ARG A 72 48.85 -87.48 -12.44
C ARG A 72 48.98 -87.09 -10.96
N ILE A 73 49.58 -87.96 -10.16
CA ILE A 73 49.69 -87.76 -8.70
C ILE A 73 51.07 -87.27 -8.24
N ASP A 74 52.08 -87.26 -9.12
CA ASP A 74 53.45 -86.81 -8.81
C ASP A 74 53.69 -85.31 -9.03
N ILE A 75 52.62 -84.49 -9.12
CA ILE A 75 52.72 -83.03 -9.25
C ILE A 75 52.19 -82.34 -8.00
N GLY A 76 53.02 -81.45 -7.45
CA GLY A 76 52.66 -80.54 -6.38
C GLY A 76 52.34 -79.15 -6.95
N TYR A 77 51.37 -78.47 -6.36
CA TYR A 77 50.97 -77.11 -6.73
C TYR A 77 51.33 -76.14 -5.61
N THR A 78 51.67 -74.89 -5.94
CA THR A 78 51.93 -73.86 -4.93
C THR A 78 51.28 -72.55 -5.37
N VAL A 79 50.50 -71.94 -4.48
CA VAL A 79 49.83 -70.66 -4.67
C VAL A 79 50.68 -69.56 -4.05
N TYR A 80 50.96 -68.53 -4.83
CA TYR A 80 51.69 -67.34 -4.40
C TYR A 80 50.72 -66.17 -4.19
N ASP A 81 50.94 -65.40 -3.13
CA ASP A 81 50.20 -64.17 -2.82
C ASP A 81 51.17 -63.00 -2.61
N LEU A 82 50.73 -61.80 -2.94
CA LEU A 82 51.52 -60.59 -2.80
C LEU A 82 51.49 -60.14 -1.33
N ASN A 83 52.64 -60.08 -0.67
CA ASN A 83 52.74 -59.59 0.69
C ASN A 83 52.58 -58.05 0.70
N PRO A 84 51.53 -57.50 1.33
CA PRO A 84 51.25 -56.06 1.27
C PRO A 84 52.29 -55.21 2.01
N ASP A 85 53.07 -55.77 2.93
CA ASP A 85 54.04 -55.03 3.74
C ASP A 85 55.40 -54.86 3.04
N ASN A 86 55.83 -55.84 2.24
CA ASN A 86 57.11 -55.80 1.52
C ASN A 86 56.96 -55.74 -0.01
N GLY A 87 55.77 -56.03 -0.56
CA GLY A 87 55.49 -56.02 -1.99
C GLY A 87 56.04 -57.22 -2.78
N GLU A 88 56.47 -58.30 -2.12
CA GLU A 88 56.99 -59.51 -2.79
C GLU A 88 55.95 -60.63 -2.88
N LEU A 89 56.02 -61.42 -3.97
CA LEU A 89 55.18 -62.61 -4.16
C LEU A 89 55.75 -63.76 -3.35
N GLU A 90 55.00 -64.18 -2.33
CA GLU A 90 55.41 -65.25 -1.42
C GLU A 90 54.45 -66.44 -1.54
N ALA A 91 54.98 -67.67 -1.46
CA ALA A 91 54.16 -68.87 -1.47
C ALA A 91 53.34 -68.97 -0.17
N VAL A 92 52.01 -68.99 -0.27
CA VAL A 92 51.11 -69.03 0.89
C VAL A 92 50.56 -70.42 1.13
N VAL A 93 50.21 -71.13 0.05
CA VAL A 93 49.63 -72.48 0.13
C VAL A 93 50.39 -73.41 -0.78
N ALA A 94 50.88 -74.52 -0.24
CA ALA A 94 51.46 -75.60 -1.00
C ALA A 94 50.58 -76.83 -0.93
N TYR A 95 50.50 -77.53 -2.05
CA TYR A 95 49.88 -78.81 -2.21
C TYR A 95 50.96 -79.78 -2.65
N PRO A 96 51.62 -80.50 -1.72
CA PRO A 96 52.80 -81.30 -2.05
C PRO A 96 52.43 -82.53 -2.90
N ALA A 97 53.35 -82.93 -3.79
CA ALA A 97 53.31 -84.24 -4.45
C ALA A 97 53.84 -85.30 -3.48
N GLU A 98 53.17 -86.44 -3.33
CA GLU A 98 53.73 -87.58 -2.62
C GLU A 98 53.70 -88.90 -3.42
N PRO A 99 54.67 -89.80 -3.17
CA PRO A 99 54.72 -91.11 -3.75
C PRO A 99 53.69 -92.05 -3.09
N PHE A 100 52.72 -92.51 -3.88
CA PHE A 100 52.04 -93.81 -3.78
C PHE A 100 51.74 -94.35 -2.35
N SER A 101 51.00 -93.62 -1.49
CA SER A 101 50.04 -94.16 -0.49
C SER A 101 49.70 -93.19 0.67
N SER A 102 49.11 -92.03 0.38
CA SER A 102 48.57 -91.13 1.43
C SER A 102 47.15 -90.70 1.06
N GLU A 103 46.14 -91.25 1.73
CA GLU A 103 44.70 -90.95 1.50
C GLU A 103 44.26 -89.55 2.01
N ASN A 104 45.15 -88.76 2.60
CA ASN A 104 44.83 -87.42 3.11
C ASN A 104 45.56 -86.33 2.33
N LYS A 105 45.04 -86.00 1.15
CA LYS A 105 45.39 -84.77 0.44
C LYS A 105 44.86 -83.57 1.22
N GLN A 106 45.72 -82.88 1.96
CA GLN A 106 45.35 -81.62 2.60
C GLN A 106 46.22 -80.48 2.06
N LEU A 107 45.57 -79.34 1.83
CA LEU A 107 46.24 -78.08 1.52
C LEU A 107 47.12 -77.72 2.72
N GLN A 108 48.43 -77.61 2.50
CA GLN A 108 49.35 -77.18 3.54
C GLN A 108 49.52 -75.66 3.43
N TRP A 109 49.04 -74.94 4.44
CA TRP A 109 49.36 -73.54 4.61
C TRP A 109 50.81 -73.44 5.09
N LEU A 110 51.66 -72.79 4.31
CA LEU A 110 53.07 -72.60 4.68
C LEU A 110 53.19 -71.67 5.90
N ASN A 111 52.17 -70.84 6.14
CA ASN A 111 52.00 -70.04 7.34
C ASN A 111 50.51 -69.94 7.70
N GLU A 112 50.08 -70.67 8.74
CA GLU A 112 48.67 -70.75 9.17
C GLU A 112 48.07 -69.41 9.63
N SER A 113 48.92 -68.43 9.98
CA SER A 113 48.49 -67.13 10.48
C SER A 113 48.24 -66.09 9.38
N ARG A 114 48.58 -66.38 8.12
CA ARG A 114 48.47 -65.41 7.02
C ARG A 114 47.21 -65.66 6.18
N LEU A 115 46.29 -64.70 6.22
CA LEU A 115 45.12 -64.63 5.35
C LEU A 115 45.53 -64.17 3.94
N ILE A 116 44.98 -64.80 2.89
CA ILE A 116 45.17 -64.37 1.50
C ILE A 116 44.53 -62.99 1.32
N TYR A 117 45.32 -62.01 0.90
CA TYR A 117 44.86 -60.61 0.84
C TYR A 117 44.13 -60.33 -0.48
N PHE A 118 42.80 -60.48 -0.47
CA PHE A 118 41.96 -60.03 -1.58
C PHE A 118 41.65 -58.54 -1.42
N ILE A 119 41.95 -57.73 -2.44
CA ILE A 119 41.82 -56.26 -2.42
C ILE A 119 40.34 -55.86 -2.39
N ASP A 120 39.69 -55.94 -1.23
CA ASP A 120 38.48 -55.18 -0.89
C ASP A 120 38.60 -54.68 0.57
N LYS A 121 38.30 -53.39 0.77
CA LYS A 121 38.63 -52.61 1.99
C LYS A 121 37.95 -53.11 3.27
N ASN A 122 37.06 -54.10 3.18
CA ASN A 122 36.28 -54.62 4.29
C ASN A 122 36.54 -56.12 4.59
N ALA A 123 37.62 -56.71 4.06
CA ALA A 123 38.02 -58.09 4.37
C ALA A 123 36.90 -59.14 4.17
N SER A 124 35.97 -58.88 3.24
CA SER A 124 34.89 -59.80 2.88
C SER A 124 35.10 -60.35 1.47
N PHE A 125 34.84 -61.64 1.27
CA PHE A 125 34.82 -62.26 -0.06
C PHE A 125 33.98 -61.41 -1.03
N ILE A 126 34.56 -61.06 -2.17
CA ILE A 126 33.87 -60.33 -3.24
C ILE A 126 32.64 -61.15 -3.64
N ARG A 127 31.47 -60.51 -3.73
CA ARG A 127 30.25 -61.21 -4.15
C ARG A 127 30.36 -61.58 -5.64
N ASP A 128 30.03 -62.82 -5.97
CA ASP A 128 30.01 -63.33 -7.35
C ASP A 128 29.07 -62.57 -8.30
N THR A 129 28.12 -61.77 -7.76
CA THR A 129 27.21 -60.94 -8.57
C THR A 129 26.99 -59.56 -7.93
N PRO A 130 26.97 -58.47 -8.73
CA PRO A 130 26.69 -57.13 -8.23
C PRO A 130 25.23 -57.00 -7.76
N ARG A 131 24.95 -56.06 -6.85
CA ARG A 131 23.64 -55.90 -6.17
C ARG A 131 22.45 -55.74 -7.13
N CYS A 132 22.64 -55.11 -8.29
CA CYS A 132 21.61 -54.93 -9.30
C CYS A 132 21.52 -56.08 -10.33
N GLY A 133 22.36 -57.12 -10.20
CA GLY A 133 22.60 -58.12 -11.22
C GLY A 133 23.33 -57.54 -12.44
N PHE A 134 24.02 -58.37 -13.22
CA PHE A 134 24.78 -57.91 -14.40
C PHE A 134 23.90 -57.24 -15.47
N ASN A 135 22.60 -57.55 -15.50
CA ASN A 135 21.66 -57.05 -16.50
C ASN A 135 20.69 -55.98 -15.94
N ASN A 136 20.93 -55.43 -14.74
CA ASN A 136 20.05 -54.46 -14.09
C ASN A 136 18.59 -54.91 -13.85
N ILE A 137 18.27 -56.19 -14.05
CA ILE A 137 16.92 -56.75 -13.94
C ILE A 137 16.40 -56.69 -12.49
N LYS A 138 17.32 -56.73 -11.51
CA LYS A 138 17.00 -56.66 -10.06
C LYS A 138 16.95 -55.22 -9.52
N CYS A 139 17.13 -54.20 -10.36
CA CYS A 139 16.96 -52.81 -9.93
C CYS A 139 15.48 -52.47 -9.73
N PRO A 140 15.12 -51.77 -8.64
CA PRO A 140 13.79 -51.18 -8.52
C PRO A 140 13.59 -50.19 -9.67
N LYS A 141 12.57 -50.41 -10.51
CA LYS A 141 12.21 -49.46 -11.57
C LYS A 141 11.95 -48.10 -10.92
N LYS A 142 12.55 -47.03 -11.44
CA LYS A 142 12.20 -45.66 -11.03
C LYS A 142 10.71 -45.47 -11.33
N THR A 143 9.87 -45.60 -10.30
CA THR A 143 8.45 -45.33 -10.41
C THR A 143 8.28 -43.83 -10.64
N LEU A 144 8.01 -43.45 -11.88
CA LEU A 144 7.24 -42.23 -12.13
C LEU A 144 6.02 -42.28 -11.21
N ILE A 145 5.70 -41.14 -10.59
CA ILE A 145 4.62 -41.00 -9.60
C ILE A 145 3.42 -41.83 -10.09
N PRO A 146 2.92 -42.80 -9.29
CA PRO A 146 1.81 -43.64 -9.69
C PRO A 146 0.62 -42.76 -10.08
N ILE A 147 -0.27 -43.24 -10.97
CA ILE A 147 -1.43 -42.47 -11.45
C ILE A 147 -2.22 -41.84 -10.29
N TRP A 148 -2.34 -42.56 -9.16
CA TRP A 148 -2.94 -42.06 -7.91
C TRP A 148 -2.25 -40.81 -7.33
N GLY A 149 -0.93 -40.67 -7.46
CA GLY A 149 -0.22 -39.47 -7.02
C GLY A 149 -0.52 -38.24 -7.89
N TRP A 150 -0.71 -38.43 -9.20
CA TRP A 150 -1.20 -37.35 -10.07
C TRP A 150 -2.64 -36.96 -9.74
N ILE A 151 -3.49 -37.93 -9.38
CA ILE A 151 -4.86 -37.69 -8.92
C ILE A 151 -4.87 -36.91 -7.59
N ILE A 152 -3.97 -37.22 -6.65
CA ILE A 152 -3.88 -36.50 -5.37
C ILE A 152 -3.41 -35.05 -5.60
N ILE A 153 -2.41 -34.85 -6.46
CA ILE A 153 -1.92 -33.49 -6.78
C ILE A 153 -3.02 -32.67 -7.46
N SER A 154 -3.75 -33.26 -8.41
CA SER A 154 -4.85 -32.55 -9.08
C SER A 154 -5.99 -32.23 -8.12
N LEU A 155 -6.38 -33.16 -7.24
CA LEU A 155 -7.41 -32.94 -6.22
C LEU A 155 -6.98 -31.85 -5.22
N SER A 156 -5.72 -31.89 -4.77
CA SER A 156 -5.17 -30.86 -3.87
C SER A 156 -5.15 -29.48 -4.54
N SER A 157 -4.79 -29.41 -5.82
CA SER A 157 -4.81 -28.15 -6.57
C SER A 157 -6.23 -27.58 -6.71
N ILE A 158 -7.23 -28.45 -6.92
CA ILE A 158 -8.63 -28.05 -7.00
C ILE A 158 -9.11 -27.51 -5.65
N ILE A 159 -8.75 -28.16 -4.54
CA ILE A 159 -9.11 -27.71 -3.19
C ILE A 159 -8.51 -26.33 -2.90
N VAL A 160 -7.23 -26.11 -3.22
CA VAL A 160 -6.58 -24.80 -3.05
C VAL A 160 -7.28 -23.74 -3.89
N LEU A 161 -7.64 -24.04 -5.14
CA LEU A 161 -8.38 -23.11 -5.99
C LEU A 161 -9.76 -22.78 -5.42
N LEU A 162 -10.49 -23.78 -4.90
CA LEU A 162 -11.78 -23.56 -4.23
C LEU A 162 -11.65 -22.71 -2.97
N LEU A 163 -10.57 -22.88 -2.19
CA LEU A 163 -10.29 -22.03 -1.03
C LEU A 163 -9.98 -20.59 -1.44
N ILE A 164 -9.21 -20.37 -2.51
CA ILE A 164 -8.93 -19.03 -3.04
C ILE A 164 -10.23 -18.38 -3.53
N VAL A 165 -11.03 -19.08 -4.32
CA VAL A 165 -12.33 -18.59 -4.82
C VAL A 165 -13.27 -18.31 -3.64
N GLY A 166 -13.37 -19.22 -2.67
CA GLY A 166 -14.16 -19.04 -1.46
C GLY A 166 -13.72 -17.82 -0.65
N PHE A 167 -12.40 -17.59 -0.51
CA PHE A 167 -11.86 -16.41 0.16
C PHE A 167 -12.18 -15.12 -0.58
N VAL A 168 -12.07 -15.10 -1.92
CA VAL A 168 -12.44 -13.94 -2.75
C VAL A 168 -13.94 -13.65 -2.65
N LEU A 169 -14.79 -14.68 -2.71
CA LEU A 169 -16.24 -14.54 -2.54
C LEU A 169 -16.60 -14.05 -1.14
N TYR A 170 -15.95 -14.58 -0.10
CA TYR A 170 -16.11 -14.13 1.28
C TYR A 170 -15.69 -12.66 1.43
N ARG A 171 -14.51 -12.27 0.92
CA ARG A 171 -14.05 -10.87 0.94
C ARG A 171 -15.02 -9.95 0.21
N ARG A 172 -15.51 -10.37 -0.96
CA ARG A 172 -16.51 -9.62 -1.72
C ARG A 172 -17.82 -9.50 -0.92
N ALA A 173 -18.33 -10.58 -0.35
CA ALA A 173 -19.55 -10.56 0.44
C ALA A 173 -19.42 -9.69 1.70
N LYS A 174 -18.27 -9.76 2.39
CA LYS A 174 -17.96 -8.90 3.55
C LYS A 174 -17.93 -7.42 3.16
N PHE A 175 -17.26 -7.08 2.05
CA PHE A 175 -17.21 -5.71 1.55
C PHE A 175 -18.60 -5.16 1.14
N GLU A 176 -19.43 -5.99 0.51
CA GLU A 176 -20.82 -5.63 0.19
C GLU A 176 -21.68 -5.44 1.44
N ALA A 177 -21.47 -6.26 2.48
CA ALA A 177 -22.14 -6.10 3.77
C ALA A 177 -21.72 -4.80 4.46
N GLU A 178 -20.42 -4.47 4.46
CA GLU A 178 -19.89 -3.21 4.99
C GLU A 178 -20.46 -2.00 4.24
N LEU A 179 -20.49 -2.02 2.90
CA LEU A 179 -21.10 -0.96 2.08
C LEU A 179 -22.57 -0.71 2.42
N LYS A 180 -23.35 -1.78 2.65
CA LYS A 180 -24.78 -1.68 3.04
C LYS A 180 -24.98 -1.23 4.48
N ALA A 181 -24.04 -1.54 5.36
CA ALA A 181 -24.10 -1.14 6.77
C ALA A 181 -23.72 0.34 7.00
N MET A 182 -23.09 1.01 6.02
CA MET A 182 -22.69 2.41 6.17
C MET A 182 -23.90 3.34 6.32
N GLN A 183 -24.02 3.96 7.50
CA GLN A 183 -24.99 5.02 7.80
C GLN A 183 -24.46 6.39 7.37
N TRP A 184 -24.17 6.56 6.08
CA TRP A 184 -23.79 7.86 5.52
C TRP A 184 -25.01 8.75 5.24
N LEU A 185 -26.20 8.17 5.24
CA LEU A 185 -27.46 8.87 5.06
C LEU A 185 -27.86 9.56 6.36
N ILE A 186 -27.89 10.88 6.36
CA ILE A 186 -28.32 11.70 7.48
C ILE A 186 -29.76 12.12 7.21
N LYS A 187 -30.65 11.91 8.17
CA LYS A 187 -32.01 12.43 8.05
C LYS A 187 -32.03 13.92 8.42
N TRP A 188 -32.90 14.69 7.79
CA TRP A 188 -33.09 16.10 8.11
C TRP A 188 -33.48 16.34 9.57
N GLU A 189 -34.23 15.42 10.19
CA GLU A 189 -34.61 15.48 11.60
C GLU A 189 -33.39 15.46 12.55
N ASP A 190 -32.30 14.82 12.14
CA ASP A 190 -31.06 14.77 12.93
C ASP A 190 -30.22 16.06 12.77
N LEU A 191 -30.55 16.90 11.80
CA LEU A 191 -29.88 18.18 11.53
C LEU A 191 -30.64 19.33 12.18
N THR A 192 -30.24 19.67 13.40
CA THR A 192 -30.83 20.84 14.09
C THR A 192 -30.26 22.13 13.51
N THR A 193 -31.07 22.86 12.75
CA THR A 193 -30.70 24.19 12.24
C THR A 193 -30.83 25.24 13.34
N ARG A 194 -29.86 26.17 13.42
CA ARG A 194 -29.80 27.18 14.50
C ARG A 194 -31.01 28.12 14.55
N THR A 195 -31.81 28.22 13.50
CA THR A 195 -33.06 28.99 13.50
C THR A 195 -34.06 28.50 14.56
N LEU A 196 -33.95 27.25 15.02
CA LEU A 196 -34.78 26.67 16.08
C LEU A 196 -34.16 26.74 17.50
N LEU A 197 -32.93 27.25 17.64
CA LEU A 197 -32.26 27.37 18.94
C LEU A 197 -32.45 28.74 19.61
N HIS A 198 -33.33 29.59 19.08
CA HIS A 198 -33.66 30.87 19.72
C HIS A 198 -34.73 30.75 20.83
N ASN A 199 -35.33 29.57 21.01
CA ASN A 199 -36.27 29.30 22.10
C ASN A 199 -35.71 28.21 23.04
N GLY A 200 -34.81 28.64 23.92
CA GLY A 200 -34.65 28.03 25.24
C GLY A 200 -33.68 26.86 25.38
N VAL A 201 -32.37 27.09 25.25
CA VAL A 201 -31.34 26.46 26.12
C VAL A 201 -30.16 27.43 26.24
N ALA A 202 -29.81 27.80 27.47
CA ALA A 202 -28.69 28.68 27.76
C ALA A 202 -27.35 28.00 27.39
N THR A 203 -26.56 28.64 26.53
CA THR A 203 -25.12 28.40 26.38
C THR A 203 -24.39 29.73 26.58
N PRO A 204 -23.18 29.73 27.15
CA PRO A 204 -22.57 30.94 27.71
C PRO A 204 -22.21 31.96 26.63
N SER A 205 -22.63 33.19 26.89
CA SER A 205 -22.40 34.38 26.10
C SER A 205 -20.92 34.64 25.85
N PHE A 206 -20.56 34.85 24.59
CA PHE A 206 -19.37 35.61 24.22
C PHE A 206 -19.76 36.70 23.22
N ASN A 207 -19.82 37.90 23.79
CA ASN A 207 -19.73 39.28 23.29
C ASN A 207 -20.20 39.61 21.86
N LYS A 208 -21.26 40.42 21.82
CA LYS A 208 -21.63 41.36 20.76
C LYS A 208 -20.67 42.56 20.79
N LEU A 209 -20.18 43.01 19.64
CA LEU A 209 -19.87 44.42 19.33
C LEU A 209 -19.31 44.53 17.91
N SER A 210 -20.13 45.01 16.97
CA SER A 210 -19.83 46.19 16.13
C SER A 210 -20.73 46.23 14.91
N SER A 211 -21.37 47.37 14.70
CA SER A 211 -22.07 47.74 13.47
C SER A 211 -21.43 48.97 12.84
N SER A 212 -21.60 49.01 11.52
CA SER A 212 -21.60 50.18 10.62
C SER A 212 -20.25 50.52 9.96
N LEU A 213 -20.13 50.18 8.67
CA LEU A 213 -20.27 51.17 7.60
C LEU A 213 -20.49 50.48 6.24
N LYS A 214 -21.36 51.09 5.44
CA LYS A 214 -21.64 50.75 4.03
C LYS A 214 -20.57 51.38 3.14
N ARG A 215 -20.20 50.66 2.06
CA ARG A 215 -20.16 51.13 0.64
C ARG A 215 -18.92 50.64 -0.12
N SER A 216 -19.03 49.51 -0.83
CA SER A 216 -19.02 49.42 -2.31
C SER A 216 -18.97 47.95 -2.77
N SER A 217 -20.05 47.54 -3.44
CA SER A 217 -20.19 46.51 -4.49
C SER A 217 -19.05 45.49 -4.72
N VAL A 218 -19.32 44.20 -4.45
CA VAL A 218 -19.56 43.13 -5.45
C VAL A 218 -20.31 41.98 -4.76
N SER A 219 -21.28 41.41 -5.47
CA SER A 219 -22.35 40.55 -4.97
C SER A 219 -21.89 39.14 -4.56
N SER A 220 -21.90 38.85 -3.25
CA SER A 220 -21.91 37.48 -2.71
C SER A 220 -23.35 36.96 -2.73
N TYR A 221 -23.61 35.92 -3.52
CA TYR A 221 -24.91 35.24 -3.65
C TYR A 221 -25.47 34.81 -2.29
N ARG A 222 -26.47 35.55 -1.79
CA ARG A 222 -27.32 35.14 -0.67
C ARG A 222 -28.52 34.39 -1.21
N SER A 223 -28.71 33.17 -0.71
CA SER A 223 -30.02 32.52 -0.77
C SER A 223 -31.01 33.34 0.05
N THR A 224 -32.08 33.76 -0.61
CA THR A 224 -33.28 34.36 -0.03
C THR A 224 -33.85 33.44 1.05
N ASP A 225 -33.88 33.91 2.30
CA ASP A 225 -35.09 33.92 3.13
C ASP A 225 -34.82 34.57 4.50
N SER A 226 -35.71 35.51 4.83
CA SER A 226 -36.09 36.02 6.16
C SER A 226 -35.25 37.12 6.82
N GLU A 227 -35.85 38.32 6.82
CA GLU A 227 -35.60 39.45 7.73
C GLU A 227 -35.88 39.09 9.20
N SER A 228 -34.99 39.49 10.10
CA SER A 228 -35.33 40.19 11.35
C SER A 228 -34.05 40.59 12.09
N GLY A 229 -34.05 41.83 12.60
CA GLY A 229 -32.88 42.52 13.12
C GLY A 229 -32.23 41.88 14.36
N GLY A 230 -30.90 41.87 14.34
CA GLY A 230 -30.03 41.47 15.44
C GLY A 230 -28.67 41.04 14.88
N GLN A 231 -27.63 41.82 15.13
CA GLN A 231 -26.25 41.62 14.62
C GLN A 231 -25.83 40.15 14.71
N SER A 232 -25.73 39.47 13.57
CA SER A 232 -25.44 38.03 13.49
C SER A 232 -23.94 37.80 13.35
N LYS A 233 -23.41 36.81 14.08
CA LYS A 233 -22.11 36.18 13.79
C LYS A 233 -22.03 35.93 12.29
N GLN A 234 -20.94 36.34 11.63
CA GLN A 234 -20.73 36.13 10.19
C GLN A 234 -20.66 34.62 9.90
N THR A 235 -21.82 33.99 9.68
CA THR A 235 -21.90 32.61 9.19
C THR A 235 -21.66 32.63 7.69
N PHE A 236 -20.45 32.23 7.29
CA PHE A 236 -20.00 32.14 5.89
C PHE A 236 -20.76 31.10 5.05
N THR A 237 -21.41 30.13 5.71
CA THR A 237 -22.19 29.08 5.04
C THR A 237 -23.36 28.63 5.91
N LYS A 238 -24.29 27.85 5.33
CA LYS A 238 -25.38 27.25 6.07
C LYS A 238 -24.81 26.18 7.02
N THR A 239 -25.12 26.29 8.30
CA THR A 239 -24.65 25.37 9.35
C THR A 239 -25.80 24.66 10.05
N ALA A 240 -25.56 23.44 10.51
CA ALA A 240 -26.44 22.72 11.43
C ALA A 240 -25.65 22.08 12.57
N VAL A 241 -26.35 21.57 13.58
CA VAL A 241 -25.77 20.72 14.61
C VAL A 241 -26.15 19.28 14.32
N TYR A 242 -25.15 18.40 14.26
CA TYR A 242 -25.29 16.96 14.08
C TYR A 242 -24.46 16.24 15.14
N LYS A 243 -25.07 15.35 15.94
CA LYS A 243 -24.39 14.61 17.03
C LYS A 243 -23.50 15.52 17.89
N SER A 244 -24.05 16.64 18.34
CA SER A 244 -23.37 17.65 19.18
C SER A 244 -22.19 18.38 18.53
N SER A 245 -21.99 18.26 17.22
CA SER A 245 -20.96 18.98 16.46
C SER A 245 -21.58 19.94 15.45
N ILE A 246 -20.97 21.11 15.25
CA ILE A 246 -21.39 22.04 14.19
C ILE A 246 -20.87 21.51 12.85
N VAL A 247 -21.75 21.45 11.85
CA VAL A 247 -21.47 20.93 10.52
C VAL A 247 -21.84 21.95 9.45
N ALA A 248 -21.12 21.93 8.33
CA ALA A 248 -21.40 22.75 7.17
C ALA A 248 -22.35 22.00 6.23
N LEU A 249 -23.35 22.71 5.70
CA LEU A 249 -24.36 22.17 4.81
C LEU A 249 -24.21 22.77 3.41
N LYS A 250 -23.78 21.97 2.44
CA LYS A 250 -23.73 22.38 1.04
C LYS A 250 -24.93 21.82 0.28
N ARG A 251 -25.79 22.70 -0.21
CA ARG A 251 -26.97 22.30 -0.98
C ARG A 251 -26.56 21.75 -2.34
N PHE A 252 -27.20 20.67 -2.76
CA PHE A 252 -27.18 20.20 -4.14
C PHE A 252 -28.61 19.98 -4.61
N HIS A 253 -28.84 19.96 -5.92
CA HIS A 253 -30.18 19.80 -6.47
C HIS A 253 -30.18 18.63 -7.45
N LYS A 254 -30.67 17.49 -6.99
CA LYS A 254 -30.94 16.32 -7.83
C LYS A 254 -32.39 15.92 -7.58
N GLY A 255 -33.09 15.40 -8.57
CA GLY A 255 -34.49 14.99 -8.41
C GLY A 255 -34.61 13.82 -7.42
N LYS A 256 -35.08 12.67 -7.91
CA LYS A 256 -35.04 11.45 -7.11
C LYS A 256 -33.59 10.94 -7.02
N LEU A 257 -33.02 10.97 -5.81
CA LEU A 257 -31.71 10.37 -5.55
C LEU A 257 -31.87 8.86 -5.43
N GLU A 258 -31.51 8.15 -6.48
CA GLU A 258 -31.35 6.70 -6.40
C GLU A 258 -29.99 6.39 -5.78
N THR A 259 -30.00 5.55 -4.74
CA THR A 259 -28.77 5.08 -4.09
C THR A 259 -28.12 4.02 -4.96
N THR A 260 -27.43 4.47 -6.00
CA THR A 260 -26.69 3.59 -6.92
C THR A 260 -25.42 3.07 -6.26
N ARG A 261 -24.99 1.86 -6.63
CA ARG A 261 -23.70 1.27 -6.20
C ARG A 261 -22.52 2.23 -6.43
N ALA A 262 -22.50 2.95 -7.56
CA ALA A 262 -21.46 3.94 -7.87
C ALA A 262 -21.38 5.04 -6.80
N LEU A 263 -22.53 5.61 -6.41
CA LEU A 263 -22.60 6.63 -5.36
C LEU A 263 -22.14 6.06 -4.01
N GLN A 264 -22.52 4.82 -3.66
CA GLN A 264 -22.06 4.19 -2.42
C GLN A 264 -20.53 4.01 -2.38
N LEU A 265 -19.91 3.64 -3.50
CA LEU A 265 -18.45 3.55 -3.61
C LEU A 265 -17.79 4.93 -3.50
N GLU A 266 -18.34 5.97 -4.14
CA GLU A 266 -17.86 7.34 -4.02
C GLU A 266 -17.95 7.86 -2.58
N VAL A 267 -19.07 7.61 -1.91
CA VAL A 267 -19.29 8.01 -0.51
C VAL A 267 -18.33 7.26 0.42
N LYS A 268 -18.12 5.96 0.19
CA LYS A 268 -17.13 5.17 0.93
C LYS A 268 -15.72 5.76 0.78
N ALA A 269 -15.32 6.09 -0.45
CA ALA A 269 -14.02 6.72 -0.70
C ALA A 269 -13.87 8.07 0.04
N MET A 270 -14.94 8.88 0.11
CA MET A 270 -14.96 10.13 0.87
C MET A 270 -14.90 9.91 2.40
N GLN A 271 -15.56 8.87 2.92
CA GLN A 271 -15.52 8.54 4.36
C GLN A 271 -14.18 7.98 4.81
N ASP A 272 -13.55 7.16 3.97
CA ASP A 272 -12.25 6.56 4.25
C ASP A 272 -11.11 7.60 4.14
N LEU A 273 -11.34 8.73 3.47
CA LEU A 273 -10.37 9.81 3.33
C LEU A 273 -10.33 10.70 4.59
N THR A 274 -9.24 10.59 5.36
CA THR A 274 -9.02 11.39 6.58
C THR A 274 -7.63 11.98 6.59
N HIS A 275 -7.54 13.30 6.77
CA HIS A 275 -6.28 14.03 6.81
C HIS A 275 -6.48 15.41 7.46
N ASP A 276 -5.45 15.95 8.12
CA ASP A 276 -5.55 17.23 8.84
C ASP A 276 -5.93 18.40 7.94
N HIS A 277 -5.43 18.39 6.68
CA HIS A 277 -5.65 19.43 5.66
C HIS A 277 -6.81 19.10 4.71
N ILE A 278 -7.73 18.21 5.10
CA ILE A 278 -8.93 17.87 4.34
C ILE A 278 -10.15 18.02 5.24
N ALA A 279 -11.19 18.68 4.73
CA ALA A 279 -12.46 18.82 5.41
C ALA A 279 -13.15 17.47 5.49
N ARG A 280 -13.28 16.92 6.71
CA ARG A 280 -13.89 15.61 6.94
C ARG A 280 -15.33 15.55 6.42
N PHE A 281 -15.59 14.56 5.56
CA PHE A 281 -16.93 14.22 5.11
C PHE A 281 -17.70 13.51 6.22
N ILE A 282 -18.95 13.91 6.45
CA ILE A 282 -19.79 13.36 7.53
C ILE A 282 -20.91 12.51 6.94
N GLY A 283 -21.59 13.01 5.91
CA GLY A 283 -22.69 12.28 5.28
C GLY A 283 -23.47 13.12 4.29
N ILE A 284 -24.59 12.58 3.83
CA ILE A 284 -25.50 13.23 2.89
C ILE A 284 -26.91 13.19 3.45
N CYS A 285 -27.58 14.34 3.41
CA CYS A 285 -29.01 14.46 3.63
C CYS A 285 -29.73 14.43 2.28
N THR A 286 -30.63 13.47 2.07
CA THR A 286 -31.33 13.27 0.79
C THR A 286 -32.82 13.55 0.86
N ASP A 287 -33.28 14.28 1.88
CA ASP A 287 -34.68 14.62 2.02
C ASP A 287 -35.19 15.39 0.80
N PRO A 288 -36.38 15.09 0.25
CA PRO A 288 -36.85 15.64 -1.04
C PRO A 288 -36.82 17.17 -1.13
N LYS A 289 -37.02 17.87 0.00
CA LYS A 289 -36.94 19.34 0.09
C LYS A 289 -35.57 19.84 0.57
N HIS A 290 -34.77 18.97 1.17
CA HIS A 290 -33.56 19.30 1.93
C HIS A 290 -32.40 18.38 1.54
N GLN A 291 -31.81 18.61 0.37
CA GLN A 291 -30.65 17.87 -0.12
C GLN A 291 -29.34 18.60 0.21
N TYR A 292 -28.53 18.01 1.08
CA TYR A 292 -27.28 18.61 1.55
C TYR A 292 -26.14 17.59 1.64
N ILE A 293 -24.95 17.99 1.21
CA ILE A 293 -23.70 17.35 1.57
C ILE A 293 -23.25 17.95 2.90
N VAL A 294 -22.93 17.09 3.87
CA VAL A 294 -22.58 17.47 5.23
C VAL A 294 -21.10 17.21 5.47
N THR A 295 -20.36 18.28 5.78
CA THR A 295 -18.93 18.21 6.10
C THR A 295 -18.65 18.89 7.45
N GLU A 296 -17.44 18.73 7.96
CA GLU A 296 -17.01 19.53 9.11
C GLU A 296 -17.10 21.04 8.82
N TYR A 297 -17.42 21.81 9.86
CA TYR A 297 -17.53 23.26 9.76
C TYR A 297 -16.22 23.96 10.15
N CYS A 298 -15.74 24.80 9.26
CA CYS A 298 -14.57 25.64 9.45
C CYS A 298 -15.01 27.08 9.80
N PRO A 299 -14.81 27.55 11.03
CA PRO A 299 -15.41 28.80 11.51
C PRO A 299 -14.76 30.07 10.94
N LYS A 300 -13.56 30.00 10.35
CA LYS A 300 -12.92 31.17 9.73
C LYS A 300 -13.35 31.42 8.29
N GLY A 301 -14.25 30.58 7.76
CA GLY A 301 -14.75 30.70 6.39
C GLY A 301 -13.80 30.07 5.37
N SER A 302 -13.99 30.45 4.12
CA SER A 302 -13.11 30.06 3.02
C SER A 302 -11.87 30.95 2.93
N LEU A 303 -10.86 30.50 2.20
CA LEU A 303 -9.70 31.30 1.89
C LEU A 303 -10.11 32.55 1.11
N GLN A 304 -11.10 32.44 0.22
CA GLN A 304 -11.65 33.60 -0.48
C GLN A 304 -12.19 34.65 0.50
N ASP A 305 -12.94 34.24 1.54
CA ASP A 305 -13.46 35.16 2.57
C ASP A 305 -12.33 35.85 3.36
N ILE A 306 -11.22 35.15 3.60
CA ILE A 306 -10.04 35.70 4.30
C ILE A 306 -9.27 36.68 3.41
N LEU A 307 -9.13 36.37 2.13
CA LEU A 307 -8.46 37.23 1.16
C LEU A 307 -9.27 38.50 0.90
N GLU A 308 -10.59 38.43 0.87
CA GLU A 308 -11.47 39.60 0.69
C GLU A 308 -11.58 40.50 1.93
N ASN A 309 -11.14 40.03 3.11
CA ASN A 309 -11.24 40.80 4.36
C ASN A 309 -9.96 41.58 4.70
N ASP A 310 -9.89 42.85 4.27
CA ASP A 310 -8.75 43.75 4.47
C ASP A 310 -8.30 43.92 5.94
N GLU A 311 -9.18 43.70 6.93
CA GLU A 311 -8.82 43.76 8.35
C GLU A 311 -7.81 42.67 8.75
N ILE A 312 -7.81 41.54 8.04
CA ILE A 312 -6.87 40.45 8.25
C ILE A 312 -5.55 40.80 7.55
N LYS A 313 -4.49 41.05 8.32
CA LYS A 313 -3.14 41.26 7.76
C LYS A 313 -2.45 39.93 7.49
N LEU A 314 -2.27 39.61 6.21
CA LEU A 314 -1.59 38.40 5.74
C LEU A 314 -0.09 38.69 5.54
N ASP A 315 0.72 38.34 6.53
CA ASP A 315 2.18 38.38 6.35
C ASP A 315 2.66 37.21 5.47
N THR A 316 3.91 37.30 5.02
CA THR A 316 4.56 36.28 4.20
C THR A 316 4.53 34.89 4.86
N MET A 317 4.76 34.79 6.17
CA MET A 317 4.75 33.49 6.86
C MET A 317 3.35 32.85 6.85
N PHE A 318 2.29 33.63 7.03
CA PHE A 318 0.92 33.13 7.01
C PHE A 318 0.49 32.73 5.61
N LYS A 319 0.83 33.53 4.59
CA LYS A 319 0.66 33.17 3.18
C LYS A 319 1.33 31.82 2.89
N HIS A 320 2.60 31.65 3.30
CA HIS A 320 3.34 30.40 3.13
C HIS A 320 2.68 29.22 3.86
N SER A 321 2.19 29.42 5.08
CA SER A 321 1.48 28.38 5.83
C SER A 321 0.23 27.89 5.08
N ILE A 322 -0.61 28.82 4.60
CA ILE A 322 -1.82 28.47 3.84
C ILE A 322 -1.45 27.72 2.57
N MET A 323 -0.47 28.21 1.80
CA MET A 323 -0.03 27.56 0.58
C MET A 323 0.47 26.13 0.84
N HIS A 324 1.27 25.93 1.88
CA HIS A 324 1.80 24.61 2.24
C HIS A 324 0.70 23.65 2.72
N ASP A 325 -0.31 24.16 3.45
CA ASP A 325 -1.47 23.39 3.87
C ASP A 325 -2.32 22.92 2.69
N ILE A 326 -2.55 23.80 1.69
CA ILE A 326 -3.23 23.44 0.44
C ILE A 326 -2.47 22.33 -0.30
N VAL A 327 -1.14 22.47 -0.42
CA VAL A 327 -0.29 21.46 -1.08
C VAL A 327 -0.38 20.10 -0.38
N LYS A 328 -0.33 20.06 0.95
CA LYS A 328 -0.49 18.80 1.70
C LYS A 328 -1.87 18.18 1.50
N GLY A 329 -2.93 19.00 1.54
CA GLY A 329 -4.30 18.54 1.31
C GLY A 329 -4.46 17.93 -0.07
N MET A 330 -3.99 18.64 -1.11
CA MET A 330 -4.07 18.19 -2.50
C MET A 330 -3.21 16.97 -2.80
N GLN A 331 -2.01 16.88 -2.23
CA GLN A 331 -1.16 15.69 -2.35
C GLN A 331 -1.90 14.44 -1.82
N HIS A 332 -2.63 14.58 -0.70
CA HIS A 332 -3.39 13.48 -0.14
C HIS A 332 -4.62 13.12 -1.01
N VAL A 333 -5.31 14.11 -1.59
CA VAL A 333 -6.41 13.85 -2.55
C VAL A 333 -5.90 13.11 -3.79
N HIS A 334 -4.79 13.55 -4.39
CA HIS A 334 -4.21 12.94 -5.60
C HIS A 334 -3.72 11.52 -5.39
N ASN A 335 -3.20 11.21 -4.20
CA ASN A 335 -2.76 9.85 -3.85
C ASN A 335 -3.90 8.92 -3.42
N SER A 336 -5.14 9.44 -3.31
CA SER A 336 -6.31 8.66 -2.90
C SER A 336 -7.05 8.03 -4.08
N GLN A 337 -8.06 7.19 -3.80
CA GLN A 337 -8.94 6.62 -4.83
C GLN A 337 -9.77 7.67 -5.58
N ILE A 338 -9.87 8.90 -5.06
CA ILE A 338 -10.58 10.00 -5.72
C ILE A 338 -9.78 10.53 -6.91
N GLY A 339 -8.45 10.51 -6.82
CA GLY A 339 -7.52 10.87 -7.90
C GLY A 339 -7.39 12.37 -8.18
N SER A 340 -8.47 13.14 -8.18
CA SER A 340 -8.44 14.59 -8.44
C SER A 340 -9.56 15.34 -7.71
N HIS A 341 -9.35 16.62 -7.47
CA HIS A 341 -10.37 17.49 -6.89
C HIS A 341 -11.37 17.95 -7.95
N GLY A 342 -10.88 18.41 -9.12
CA GLY A 342 -11.67 18.79 -10.28
C GLY A 342 -12.46 20.10 -10.17
N ASN A 343 -12.39 20.79 -9.03
CA ASN A 343 -13.03 22.08 -8.79
C ASN A 343 -12.29 22.84 -7.68
N LEU A 344 -10.95 22.81 -7.71
CA LEU A 344 -10.12 23.50 -6.74
C LEU A 344 -10.23 25.02 -6.97
N LYS A 345 -10.51 25.76 -5.89
CA LYS A 345 -10.63 27.23 -5.89
C LYS A 345 -10.50 27.76 -4.47
N SER A 346 -10.24 29.06 -4.33
CA SER A 346 -10.10 29.72 -3.02
C SER A 346 -11.35 29.56 -2.14
N SER A 347 -12.56 29.53 -2.71
CA SER A 347 -13.81 29.24 -1.96
C SER A 347 -13.95 27.79 -1.48
N ASN A 348 -13.20 26.85 -2.06
CA ASN A 348 -13.16 25.43 -1.69
C ASN A 348 -11.94 25.08 -0.81
N CYS A 349 -11.18 26.07 -0.38
CA CYS A 349 -10.19 25.97 0.67
C CYS A 349 -10.78 26.63 1.91
N VAL A 350 -10.98 25.91 3.00
CA VAL A 350 -11.65 26.41 4.21
C VAL A 350 -10.72 26.39 5.42
N VAL A 351 -10.88 27.35 6.33
CA VAL A 351 -9.94 27.55 7.43
C VAL A 351 -10.58 27.28 8.77
N ASP A 352 -9.97 26.39 9.55
CA ASP A 352 -10.48 25.97 10.85
C ASP A 352 -10.23 27.01 11.96
N SER A 353 -10.63 26.69 13.20
CA SER A 353 -10.42 27.59 14.35
C SER A 353 -8.96 27.82 14.70
N ARG A 354 -8.05 26.94 14.27
CA ARG A 354 -6.61 26.98 14.50
C ARG A 354 -5.86 27.62 13.34
N PHE A 355 -6.57 28.22 12.38
CA PHE A 355 -6.02 28.79 11.16
C PHE A 355 -5.31 27.76 10.25
N ILE A 356 -5.72 26.49 10.31
CA ILE A 356 -5.25 25.45 9.40
C ILE A 356 -6.15 25.45 8.16
N CYS A 357 -5.54 25.50 6.98
CA CYS A 357 -6.28 25.41 5.72
C CYS A 357 -6.60 23.95 5.37
N LYS A 358 -7.85 23.71 4.99
CA LYS A 358 -8.40 22.40 4.66
C LYS A 358 -9.11 22.43 3.31
N ILE A 359 -8.88 21.41 2.50
CA ILE A 359 -9.54 21.25 1.20
C ILE A 359 -10.94 20.68 1.39
N THR A 360 -11.94 21.29 0.76
CA THR A 360 -13.34 20.82 0.79
C THR A 360 -13.91 20.70 -0.61
N ASP A 361 -15.13 20.21 -0.73
CA ASP A 361 -15.89 20.22 -1.98
C ASP A 361 -15.31 19.40 -3.15
N PHE A 362 -14.54 18.36 -2.85
CA PHE A 362 -14.03 17.38 -3.80
C PHE A 362 -14.90 16.10 -3.84
N GLY A 363 -14.62 15.21 -4.80
CA GLY A 363 -15.28 13.91 -4.93
C GLY A 363 -16.77 13.98 -5.26
N LEU A 364 -17.48 12.85 -5.14
CA LEU A 364 -18.91 12.71 -5.43
C LEU A 364 -19.34 13.20 -6.84
N PRO A 365 -18.62 12.82 -7.92
CA PRO A 365 -18.96 13.26 -9.29
C PRO A 365 -20.40 12.88 -9.66
N THR A 366 -20.94 11.75 -9.18
CA THR A 366 -22.33 11.37 -9.43
C THR A 366 -23.34 12.38 -8.89
N LEU A 367 -23.05 13.07 -7.78
CA LEU A 367 -23.90 14.13 -7.24
C LEU A 367 -23.66 15.47 -7.90
N ARG A 368 -22.43 15.74 -8.34
CA ARG A 368 -22.00 17.03 -8.90
C ARG A 368 -22.29 17.16 -10.39
N SER A 369 -22.22 16.08 -11.15
CA SER A 369 -22.35 16.07 -12.62
C SER A 369 -23.73 16.54 -13.12
N ASN A 370 -24.79 16.44 -12.30
CA ASN A 370 -26.15 16.87 -12.67
C ASN A 370 -26.47 18.32 -12.26
N ASN A 371 -25.57 19.01 -11.54
CA ASN A 371 -25.69 20.46 -11.38
C ASN A 371 -25.30 21.19 -12.67
N ASN A 372 -24.80 20.48 -13.69
CA ASN A 372 -24.56 20.99 -15.03
C ASN A 372 -25.87 21.18 -15.82
N LYS A 373 -26.78 22.05 -15.34
CA LYS A 373 -27.69 22.74 -16.25
C LYS A 373 -26.91 23.48 -17.36
N ASP A 374 -25.65 23.80 -17.07
CA ASP A 374 -24.56 24.31 -17.90
C ASP A 374 -24.29 23.59 -19.22
N SER A 375 -24.66 22.31 -19.38
CA SER A 375 -24.40 21.52 -20.61
C SER A 375 -25.60 21.44 -21.55
N SER A 376 -26.74 22.04 -21.20
CA SER A 376 -27.93 22.08 -22.05
C SER A 376 -27.76 23.18 -23.11
N PRO A 377 -27.82 22.88 -24.42
CA PRO A 377 -27.79 23.93 -25.44
C PRO A 377 -29.01 24.85 -25.27
N GLY A 378 -28.78 26.15 -25.10
CA GLY A 378 -29.84 27.17 -24.98
C GLY A 378 -30.08 27.76 -23.58
N VAL A 379 -29.26 27.44 -22.57
CA VAL A 379 -29.26 28.15 -21.27
C VAL A 379 -28.33 29.35 -21.35
N ASP A 380 -28.85 30.55 -21.06
CA ASP A 380 -28.04 31.76 -20.96
C ASP A 380 -26.95 31.58 -19.90
N ARG A 381 -25.69 31.77 -20.32
CA ARG A 381 -24.53 31.66 -19.44
C ARG A 381 -24.36 32.96 -18.68
N ASP A 382 -24.86 32.99 -17.45
CA ASP A 382 -24.77 34.17 -16.59
C ASP A 382 -23.34 34.45 -16.10
N TYR A 383 -23.11 35.64 -15.56
CA TYR A 383 -21.84 36.05 -14.93
C TYR A 383 -21.26 35.00 -13.97
N THR A 384 -22.12 34.36 -13.16
CA THR A 384 -21.75 33.32 -12.19
C THR A 384 -21.16 32.07 -12.85
N TYR A 385 -21.61 31.71 -14.05
CA TYR A 385 -21.11 30.57 -14.80
C TYR A 385 -19.63 30.77 -15.16
N TYR A 386 -19.29 31.94 -15.69
CA TYR A 386 -17.93 32.29 -16.09
C TYR A 386 -17.02 32.54 -14.90
N ARG A 387 -17.52 33.23 -13.86
CA ARG A 387 -16.75 33.46 -12.63
C ARG A 387 -16.29 32.16 -11.97
N ASN A 388 -17.12 31.13 -11.94
CA ASN A 388 -16.76 29.83 -11.37
C ASN A 388 -15.66 29.09 -12.16
N ARG A 389 -15.37 29.51 -13.40
CA ARG A 389 -14.41 28.87 -14.31
C ARG A 389 -13.06 29.60 -14.40
N LEU A 390 -12.86 30.66 -13.62
CA LEU A 390 -11.59 31.40 -13.60
C LEU A 390 -10.38 30.56 -13.14
N TRP A 391 -10.63 29.52 -12.32
CA TRP A 391 -9.61 28.55 -11.88
C TRP A 391 -9.48 27.34 -12.81
N THR A 392 -10.33 27.23 -13.83
CA THR A 392 -10.37 26.04 -14.70
C THR A 392 -9.27 26.13 -15.76
N ALA A 393 -8.53 25.03 -15.90
CA ALA A 393 -7.42 24.93 -16.83
C ALA A 393 -7.86 25.00 -18.30
N PRO A 394 -7.02 25.52 -19.21
CA PRO A 394 -7.38 25.74 -20.61
C PRO A 394 -7.85 24.46 -21.32
N GLU A 395 -7.20 23.32 -21.06
CA GLU A 395 -7.58 22.03 -21.64
C GLU A 395 -9.00 21.60 -21.22
N LEU A 396 -9.37 21.84 -19.96
CA LEU A 396 -10.70 21.52 -19.44
C LEU A 396 -11.78 22.50 -19.94
N LEU A 397 -11.39 23.70 -20.37
CA LEU A 397 -12.31 24.67 -20.98
C LEU A 397 -12.57 24.38 -22.47
N ARG A 398 -11.59 23.79 -23.17
CA ARG A 398 -11.68 23.42 -24.59
C ARG A 398 -12.47 22.15 -24.81
N ASP A 399 -12.18 21.13 -24.01
CA ASP A 399 -12.77 19.81 -24.19
C ASP A 399 -14.23 19.81 -23.76
N GLY A 400 -15.13 19.46 -24.69
CA GLY A 400 -16.55 19.27 -24.39
C GLY A 400 -16.84 18.01 -23.55
N ASN A 401 -15.83 17.18 -23.33
CA ASN A 401 -15.92 15.88 -22.67
C ASN A 401 -15.05 15.81 -21.41
N VAL A 402 -15.11 16.87 -20.59
CA VAL A 402 -14.36 16.96 -19.32
C VAL A 402 -14.78 15.82 -18.40
N PRO A 403 -13.85 15.03 -17.84
CA PRO A 403 -14.17 14.07 -16.81
C PRO A 403 -14.89 14.77 -15.65
N ALA A 404 -16.00 14.21 -15.16
CA ALA A 404 -16.75 14.81 -14.05
C ALA A 404 -15.93 14.96 -12.74
N ALA A 405 -14.82 14.22 -12.62
CA ALA A 405 -13.86 14.31 -11.53
C ALA A 405 -12.69 15.30 -11.80
N GLY A 406 -12.62 15.92 -12.98
CA GLY A 406 -11.50 16.75 -13.41
C GLY A 406 -10.21 15.94 -13.65
N THR A 407 -9.07 16.62 -13.60
CA THR A 407 -7.74 16.01 -13.79
C THR A 407 -6.75 16.53 -12.75
N MET A 408 -5.75 15.71 -12.40
CA MET A 408 -4.67 16.13 -11.48
C MET A 408 -3.94 17.37 -11.97
N LYS A 409 -3.64 17.45 -13.28
CA LYS A 409 -2.98 18.61 -13.90
C LYS A 409 -3.88 19.85 -13.97
N GLY A 410 -5.20 19.67 -14.02
CA GLY A 410 -6.17 20.75 -13.89
C GLY A 410 -6.15 21.36 -12.49
N ASP A 411 -6.05 20.54 -11.45
CA ASP A 411 -5.94 21.03 -10.07
C ASP A 411 -4.64 21.83 -9.84
N VAL A 412 -3.54 21.43 -10.48
CA VAL A 412 -2.27 22.18 -10.42
C VAL A 412 -2.41 23.57 -11.04
N TYR A 413 -3.12 23.69 -12.17
CA TYR A 413 -3.43 24.99 -12.76
C TYR A 413 -4.26 25.85 -11.81
N SER A 414 -5.33 25.28 -11.23
CA SER A 414 -6.16 25.98 -10.25
C SER A 414 -5.35 26.46 -9.05
N PHE A 415 -4.40 25.66 -8.58
CA PHE A 415 -3.47 26.05 -7.52
C PHE A 415 -2.60 27.25 -7.93
N GLY A 416 -2.13 27.32 -9.18
CA GLY A 416 -1.41 28.48 -9.71
C GLY A 416 -2.21 29.78 -9.62
N ILE A 417 -3.52 29.73 -9.90
CA ILE A 417 -4.41 30.89 -9.73
C ILE A 417 -4.57 31.25 -8.24
N ILE A 418 -4.71 30.26 -7.36
CA ILE A 418 -4.81 30.49 -5.91
C ILE A 418 -3.51 31.11 -5.35
N LEU A 419 -2.34 30.71 -5.84
CA LEU A 419 -1.06 31.33 -5.44
C LEU A 419 -1.07 32.84 -5.74
N GLN A 420 -1.59 33.24 -6.91
CA GLN A 420 -1.73 34.65 -7.25
C GLN A 420 -2.70 35.36 -6.29
N GLU A 421 -3.85 34.75 -6.01
CA GLU A 421 -4.84 35.30 -5.08
C GLU A 421 -4.23 35.56 -3.69
N ILE A 422 -3.41 34.63 -3.19
CA ILE A 422 -2.74 34.75 -1.89
C ILE A 422 -1.68 35.85 -1.90
N GLU A 423 -0.91 35.97 -2.98
CA GLU A 423 0.16 36.95 -3.04
C GLU A 423 -0.36 38.38 -3.26
N ILE A 424 -1.26 38.58 -4.20
CA ILE A 424 -1.69 39.92 -4.66
C ILE A 424 -2.95 40.42 -3.94
N ARG A 425 -3.81 39.50 -3.48
CA ARG A 425 -5.06 39.84 -2.76
C ARG A 425 -6.08 40.68 -3.57
N ASN A 426 -6.03 40.66 -4.90
CA ASN A 426 -6.95 41.37 -5.80
C ASN A 426 -7.99 40.46 -6.49
N GLY A 427 -8.39 39.38 -5.82
CA GLY A 427 -9.32 38.40 -6.37
C GLY A 427 -8.72 37.49 -7.44
N PRO A 428 -9.54 36.57 -8.01
CA PRO A 428 -9.05 35.55 -8.92
C PRO A 428 -8.76 36.10 -10.31
N PHE A 429 -7.65 35.63 -10.90
CA PHE A 429 -7.22 36.00 -12.25
C PHE A 429 -7.08 37.52 -12.41
N TYR A 430 -6.38 38.16 -11.46
CA TYR A 430 -6.15 39.60 -11.50
C TYR A 430 -5.26 40.00 -12.68
N LEU A 431 -5.64 41.07 -13.39
CA LEU A 431 -4.91 41.66 -14.50
C LEU A 431 -4.68 43.15 -14.18
N ARG A 432 -3.44 43.63 -14.26
CA ARG A 432 -3.08 45.00 -13.83
C ARG A 432 -3.61 46.06 -14.78
N ASP A 433 -3.42 45.84 -16.09
CA ASP A 433 -3.61 46.86 -17.12
C ASP A 433 -4.97 46.72 -17.85
N GLN A 434 -5.79 45.74 -17.46
CA GLN A 434 -7.05 45.41 -18.14
C GLN A 434 -8.09 44.90 -17.14
N GLU A 435 -9.21 45.61 -17.01
CA GLU A 435 -10.41 45.05 -16.37
C GLU A 435 -11.21 44.28 -17.43
N LEU A 436 -11.13 42.95 -17.38
CA LEU A 436 -11.89 42.07 -18.25
C LEU A 436 -13.03 41.40 -17.47
N GLU A 437 -14.21 41.34 -18.09
CA GLU A 437 -15.30 40.54 -17.58
C GLU A 437 -14.92 39.04 -17.53
N PRO A 438 -15.40 38.26 -16.56
CA PRO A 438 -15.06 36.84 -16.44
C PRO A 438 -15.32 36.02 -17.71
N SER A 439 -16.34 36.39 -18.49
CA SER A 439 -16.63 35.75 -19.78
C SER A 439 -15.50 35.95 -20.78
N ALA A 440 -14.98 37.17 -20.91
CA ALA A 440 -13.87 37.50 -21.80
C ALA A 440 -12.59 36.79 -21.35
N ILE A 441 -12.33 36.71 -20.04
CA ILE A 441 -11.17 35.97 -19.51
C ILE A 441 -11.24 34.50 -19.90
N VAL A 442 -12.38 33.84 -19.62
CA VAL A 442 -12.57 32.41 -19.89
C VAL A 442 -12.50 32.11 -21.39
N GLU A 443 -13.10 32.94 -22.24
CA GLU A 443 -13.04 32.81 -23.70
C GLU A 443 -11.60 32.94 -24.23
N ASN A 444 -10.81 33.90 -23.70
CA ASN A 444 -9.40 34.08 -24.08
C ASN A 444 -8.50 32.92 -23.64
N VAL A 445 -8.67 32.43 -22.41
CA VAL A 445 -7.93 31.24 -21.93
C VAL A 445 -8.32 30.01 -22.76
N LYS A 446 -9.61 29.86 -23.06
CA LYS A 446 -10.13 28.78 -23.90
C LYS A 446 -9.57 28.83 -25.32
N SER A 447 -9.46 30.00 -25.94
CA SER A 447 -8.97 30.15 -27.31
C SER A 447 -7.46 29.89 -27.47
N GLY A 448 -6.72 29.73 -26.36
CA GLY A 448 -5.27 29.52 -26.39
C GLY A 448 -4.48 30.81 -26.47
N SER A 449 -5.11 31.94 -26.15
CA SER A 449 -4.37 33.16 -25.86
C SER A 449 -3.45 32.93 -24.66
N LEU A 450 -2.23 33.48 -24.72
CA LEU A 450 -1.27 33.48 -23.60
C LEU A 450 -1.70 34.42 -22.46
N LEU A 451 -2.99 34.75 -22.36
CA LEU A 451 -3.54 35.52 -21.26
C LEU A 451 -3.26 34.76 -19.97
N ARG A 452 -2.47 35.38 -19.09
CA ARG A 452 -2.13 34.86 -17.78
C ARG A 452 -2.28 35.97 -16.74
N PRO A 453 -2.56 35.61 -15.49
CA PRO A 453 -2.72 36.61 -14.45
C PRO A 453 -1.45 37.45 -14.25
N SER A 454 -1.62 38.74 -13.98
CA SER A 454 -0.51 39.67 -13.79
C SER A 454 0.15 39.47 -12.43
N ILE A 455 1.48 39.58 -12.37
CA ILE A 455 2.26 39.54 -11.13
C ILE A 455 3.15 40.79 -11.11
N GLU A 456 3.09 41.57 -10.03
CA GLU A 456 3.94 42.75 -9.90
C GLU A 456 5.40 42.37 -9.64
N ALA A 457 6.32 42.95 -10.43
CA ALA A 457 7.74 42.73 -10.25
C ALA A 457 8.23 43.50 -9.01
N GLY A 458 8.63 42.79 -7.96
CA GLY A 458 9.27 43.36 -6.76
C GLY A 458 8.56 43.07 -5.44
N GLU A 459 7.27 42.72 -5.44
CA GLU A 459 6.52 42.44 -4.21
C GLU A 459 6.55 40.96 -3.79
N CYS A 460 6.80 40.06 -4.74
CA CYS A 460 6.75 38.61 -4.54
C CYS A 460 8.14 37.97 -4.60
N ASN A 461 8.34 36.91 -3.82
CA ASN A 461 9.54 36.07 -3.94
C ASN A 461 9.62 35.47 -5.36
N SER A 462 10.74 35.67 -6.04
CA SER A 462 10.97 35.21 -7.42
C SER A 462 10.80 33.69 -7.59
N GLU A 463 11.10 32.90 -6.56
CA GLU A 463 10.89 31.45 -6.59
C GLU A 463 9.40 31.07 -6.59
N ILE A 464 8.57 31.79 -5.82
CA ILE A 464 7.11 31.60 -5.80
C ILE A 464 6.51 32.01 -7.13
N VAL A 465 6.98 33.13 -7.71
CA VAL A 465 6.56 33.58 -9.05
C VAL A 465 6.89 32.54 -10.11
N ASN A 466 8.08 31.93 -10.06
CA ASN A 466 8.46 30.88 -11.00
C ASN A 466 7.60 29.61 -10.81
N LEU A 467 7.35 29.21 -9.57
CA LEU A 467 6.45 28.09 -9.25
C LEU A 467 5.03 28.35 -9.79
N MET A 468 4.48 29.53 -9.54
CA MET A 468 3.17 29.97 -10.04
C MET A 468 3.11 29.88 -11.57
N LYS A 469 4.15 30.38 -12.25
CA LYS A 469 4.25 30.31 -13.71
C LYS A 469 4.27 28.89 -14.27
N ARG A 470 4.96 27.97 -13.60
CA ARG A 470 4.98 26.55 -13.96
C ARG A 470 3.63 25.87 -13.71
N CYS A 471 2.94 26.22 -12.62
CA CYS A 471 1.63 25.65 -12.28
C CYS A 471 0.56 25.98 -13.32
N TRP A 472 0.55 27.21 -13.88
CA TRP A 472 -0.43 27.61 -14.89
C TRP A 472 0.06 27.51 -16.34
N SER A 473 1.04 26.64 -16.61
CA SER A 473 1.52 26.43 -17.99
C SER A 473 0.37 25.99 -18.90
N GLU A 474 0.43 26.41 -20.16
CA GLU A 474 -0.53 26.02 -21.19
C GLU A 474 -0.53 24.50 -21.40
N ASP A 475 0.64 23.88 -21.51
CA ASP A 475 0.78 22.43 -21.61
C ASP A 475 0.61 21.77 -20.22
N PRO A 476 -0.37 20.86 -20.03
CA PRO A 476 -0.54 20.11 -18.79
C PRO A 476 0.70 19.30 -18.37
N ASN A 477 1.54 18.87 -19.31
CA ASN A 477 2.72 18.04 -19.01
C ASN A 477 3.87 18.83 -18.39
N GLU A 478 3.96 20.13 -18.66
CA GLU A 478 4.98 21.00 -18.05
C GLU A 478 4.66 21.37 -16.60
N ARG A 479 3.40 21.17 -16.19
CA ARG A 479 2.94 21.49 -14.83
C ARG A 479 3.52 20.47 -13.82
N PRO A 480 4.14 20.93 -12.72
CA PRO A 480 4.68 20.05 -11.70
C PRO A 480 3.58 19.31 -10.93
N ASP A 481 3.87 18.13 -10.37
CA ASP A 481 2.93 17.46 -9.49
C ASP A 481 2.99 18.03 -8.07
N PHE A 482 1.94 17.85 -7.25
CA PHE A 482 1.93 18.38 -5.87
C PHE A 482 3.08 17.86 -5.00
N THR A 483 3.64 16.69 -5.32
CA THR A 483 4.86 16.17 -4.68
C THR A 483 6.08 17.04 -4.98
N ASP A 484 6.24 17.49 -6.23
CA ASP A 484 7.33 18.38 -6.65
C ASP A 484 7.12 19.80 -6.10
N ILE A 485 5.89 20.29 -6.17
CA ILE A 485 5.48 21.59 -5.60
C ILE A 485 5.85 21.64 -4.12
N ARG A 486 5.57 20.58 -3.35
CA ARG A 486 5.94 20.49 -1.93
C ARG A 486 7.44 20.57 -1.72
N GLN A 487 8.26 19.94 -2.56
CA GLN A 487 9.72 20.04 -2.46
C GLN A 487 10.23 21.44 -2.79
N VAL A 488 9.66 22.11 -3.80
CA VAL A 488 9.98 23.51 -4.12
C VAL A 488 9.62 24.41 -2.93
N MET A 489 8.40 24.27 -2.41
CA MET A 489 7.91 25.09 -1.30
C MET A 489 8.70 24.91 0.00
N ARG A 490 9.16 23.69 0.29
CA ARG A 490 10.06 23.43 1.41
C ARG A 490 11.40 24.12 1.27
N ARG A 491 11.95 24.21 0.05
CA ARG A 491 13.21 24.93 -0.20
C ARG A 491 13.05 26.42 0.02
N ILE A 492 11.97 27.00 -0.49
CA ILE A 492 11.61 28.42 -0.30
C ILE A 492 11.49 28.75 1.20
N ASN A 493 11.02 27.80 2.02
CA ASN A 493 10.77 28.02 3.44
C ASN A 493 11.95 27.64 4.37
N LYS A 494 13.09 27.14 3.85
CA LYS A 494 14.26 26.80 4.67
C LYS A 494 14.84 28.00 5.42
N ASP A 495 14.73 29.19 4.85
CA ASP A 495 15.17 30.43 5.49
C ASP A 495 14.22 30.87 6.64
N GLY A 496 13.03 30.25 6.73
CA GLY A 496 12.04 30.47 7.80
C GLY A 496 11.91 29.33 8.82
N GLU A 497 12.61 28.20 8.64
CA GLU A 497 12.57 27.04 9.57
C GLU A 497 13.35 27.28 10.89
N SER A 498 14.10 28.38 11.00
CA SER A 498 14.87 28.71 12.22
C SER A 498 14.03 29.30 13.36
N GLY A 499 12.75 29.59 13.14
CA GLY A 499 11.84 30.12 14.16
C GLY A 499 10.51 29.37 14.17
N ASN A 500 10.34 28.50 15.17
CA ASN A 500 9.08 27.85 15.58
C ASN A 500 7.83 28.47 14.95
N ILE A 501 7.23 27.77 13.98
CA ILE A 501 5.92 28.09 13.39
C ILE A 501 4.85 28.24 14.49
N LEU A 502 5.00 27.48 15.57
CA LEU A 502 4.17 27.59 16.77
C LEU A 502 4.40 28.90 17.54
N ASP A 503 5.65 29.38 17.64
CA ASP A 503 5.97 30.65 18.31
C ASP A 503 5.47 31.84 17.51
N ASN A 504 5.50 31.77 16.18
CA ASN A 504 4.90 32.81 15.34
C ASN A 504 3.37 32.83 15.42
N LEU A 505 2.72 31.66 15.51
CA LEU A 505 1.27 31.57 15.72
C LEU A 505 0.89 32.01 17.15
N LEU A 506 1.66 31.63 18.16
CA LEU A 506 1.49 32.05 19.56
C LEU A 506 1.67 33.56 19.72
N LYS A 507 2.75 34.12 19.16
CA LYS A 507 3.03 35.56 19.16
C LYS A 507 1.92 36.36 18.49
N ARG A 508 1.27 35.79 17.48
CA ARG A 508 0.12 36.41 16.82
C ARG A 508 -1.17 36.27 17.60
N MET A 509 -1.43 35.11 18.21
CA MET A 509 -2.56 34.97 19.13
C MET A 509 -2.44 35.97 20.30
N GLU A 510 -1.22 36.19 20.79
CA GLU A 510 -0.89 37.20 21.79
C GLU A 510 -1.12 38.63 21.26
N GLN A 511 -0.67 38.92 20.04
CA GLN A 511 -0.89 40.23 19.42
C GLN A 511 -2.37 40.54 19.14
N TYR A 512 -3.15 39.54 18.73
CA TYR A 512 -4.60 39.65 18.61
C TYR A 512 -5.28 39.83 19.96
N ALA A 513 -4.82 39.12 21.01
CA ALA A 513 -5.32 39.29 22.37
C ALA A 513 -5.04 40.70 22.90
N ASN A 514 -3.84 41.23 22.70
CA ASN A 514 -3.44 42.58 23.14
C ASN A 514 -4.21 43.67 22.39
N ASN A 515 -4.42 43.52 21.07
CA ASN A 515 -5.23 44.46 20.31
C ASN A 515 -6.71 44.43 20.75
N LEU A 516 -7.23 43.24 21.08
CA LEU A 516 -8.57 43.08 21.66
C LEU A 516 -8.65 43.73 23.04
N GLU A 517 -7.62 43.60 23.87
CA GLU A 517 -7.55 44.21 25.20
C GLU A 517 -7.57 45.74 25.10
N GLY A 518 -6.76 46.33 24.21
CA GLY A 518 -6.77 47.78 23.97
C GLY A 518 -8.12 48.29 23.46
N LEU A 519 -8.76 47.54 22.55
CA LEU A 519 -10.10 47.90 22.03
C LEU A 519 -11.19 47.75 23.10
N VAL A 520 -11.09 46.74 23.97
CA VAL A 520 -12.00 46.57 25.12
C VAL A 520 -11.79 47.70 26.11
N GLU A 521 -10.55 48.09 26.39
CA GLU A 521 -10.21 49.19 27.29
C GLU A 521 -10.75 50.53 26.79
N GLU A 522 -10.58 50.84 25.49
CA GLU A 522 -11.14 52.02 24.84
C GLU A 522 -12.67 52.05 24.92
N ARG A 523 -13.34 50.94 24.53
CA ARG A 523 -14.81 50.82 24.61
C ARG A 523 -15.33 50.92 26.04
N THR A 524 -14.59 50.39 27.00
CA THR A 524 -14.95 50.47 28.42
C THR A 524 -14.79 51.90 28.92
N SER A 525 -13.76 52.62 28.48
CA SER A 525 -13.56 54.05 28.74
C SER A 525 -14.69 54.90 28.17
N ASP A 526 -15.07 54.67 26.91
CA ASP A 526 -16.19 55.38 26.26
C ASP A 526 -17.52 55.15 26.99
N TYR A 527 -17.79 53.89 27.35
CA TYR A 527 -18.97 53.54 28.12
C TYR A 527 -18.98 54.23 29.50
N LEU A 528 -17.84 54.26 30.19
CA LEU A 528 -17.72 54.94 31.48
C LEU A 528 -17.91 56.46 31.35
N ALA A 529 -17.41 57.07 30.27
CA ALA A 529 -17.61 58.48 29.98
C ALA A 529 -19.08 58.81 29.68
N GLU A 530 -19.77 58.00 28.87
CA GLU A 530 -21.20 58.15 28.61
C GLU A 530 -22.04 57.92 29.88
N LYS A 531 -21.69 56.91 30.67
CA LYS A 531 -22.34 56.64 31.95
C LYS A 531 -22.21 57.83 32.89
N LYS A 532 -21.01 58.42 33.02
CA LYS A 532 -20.77 59.60 33.87
C LYS A 532 -21.61 60.80 33.42
N LYS A 533 -21.69 61.07 32.12
CA LYS A 533 -22.56 62.13 31.58
C LYS A 533 -24.04 61.88 31.88
N ALA A 534 -24.49 60.62 31.77
CA ALA A 534 -25.87 60.26 32.10
C ALA A 534 -26.16 60.40 33.60
N GLU A 535 -25.20 60.05 34.48
CA GLU A 535 -25.32 60.23 35.93
C GLU A 535 -25.36 61.72 36.30
N GLU A 536 -24.52 62.57 35.70
CA GLU A 536 -24.52 64.03 35.91
C GLU A 536 -25.84 64.68 35.47
N LEU A 537 -26.39 64.27 34.31
CA LEU A 537 -27.71 64.72 33.88
C LEU A 537 -28.81 64.26 34.83
N LEU A 538 -28.71 63.04 35.35
CA LEU A 538 -29.67 62.50 36.30
C LEU A 538 -29.58 63.20 37.68
N TYR A 539 -28.38 63.64 38.10
CA TYR A 539 -28.18 64.53 39.27
C TYR A 539 -28.85 65.89 39.10
N GLN A 540 -28.92 66.42 37.87
CA GLN A 540 -29.58 67.70 37.58
C GLN A 540 -31.12 67.60 37.54
N LEU A 541 -31.65 66.41 37.24
CA LEU A 541 -33.09 66.16 37.09
C LEU A 541 -33.77 65.67 38.39
N LEU A 542 -33.02 65.14 39.36
CA LEU A 542 -33.55 64.58 40.60
C LEU A 542 -32.98 65.29 41.85
N PRO A 543 -33.79 65.54 42.89
CA PRO A 543 -33.27 66.01 44.18
C PRO A 543 -32.23 65.04 44.76
N ALA A 544 -31.10 65.57 45.27
CA ALA A 544 -29.92 64.81 45.66
C ALA A 544 -30.19 63.59 46.56
N TYR A 545 -31.19 63.69 47.44
CA TYR A 545 -31.60 62.61 48.35
C TYR A 545 -32.16 61.37 47.64
N VAL A 546 -32.87 61.53 46.51
CA VAL A 546 -33.47 60.41 45.77
C VAL A 546 -32.40 59.70 44.93
N PHE A 547 -31.47 60.45 44.36
CA PHE A 547 -30.40 59.95 43.52
C PHE A 547 -29.43 59.02 44.27
N GLU A 548 -28.94 59.44 45.43
CA GLU A 548 -28.02 58.63 46.23
C GLU A 548 -28.62 57.28 46.64
N ASN A 549 -29.92 57.24 46.89
CA ASN A 549 -30.63 56.04 47.32
C ASN A 549 -30.87 55.04 46.17
N ILE A 550 -31.03 55.54 44.94
CA ILE A 550 -31.14 54.71 43.72
C ILE A 550 -29.78 54.06 43.39
N ILE A 551 -28.67 54.82 43.48
CA ILE A 551 -27.32 54.27 43.28
C ILE A 551 -26.99 53.19 44.32
N LYS A 552 -27.42 53.38 45.57
CA LYS A 552 -27.20 52.42 46.67
C LYS A 552 -28.15 51.20 46.64
N LYS A 553 -29.02 51.04 45.61
CA LYS A 553 -29.99 49.92 45.45
C LYS A 553 -30.80 49.60 46.73
N LYS A 554 -31.27 50.61 47.48
CA LYS A 554 -32.19 50.38 48.61
C LYS A 554 -33.64 50.53 48.18
N ASN A 555 -34.48 49.55 48.51
CA ASN A 555 -35.91 49.52 48.16
C ASN A 555 -36.72 50.59 48.92
N PHE A 556 -37.68 51.18 48.22
CA PHE A 556 -38.55 52.26 48.70
C PHE A 556 -39.80 51.69 49.38
N PHE A 557 -40.18 52.20 50.55
CA PHE A 557 -41.52 52.04 51.13
C PHE A 557 -42.16 53.44 51.26
N PRO A 558 -43.30 53.73 50.60
CA PRO A 558 -43.95 55.04 50.73
C PRO A 558 -44.84 55.08 51.97
N ILE A 559 -44.75 56.16 52.75
CA ILE A 559 -45.73 56.54 53.76
C ILE A 559 -46.59 57.68 53.19
N GLY A 560 -47.92 57.45 53.15
CA GLY A 560 -48.93 58.47 53.41
C GLY A 560 -49.25 59.51 52.33
N SER A 561 -50.28 59.21 51.53
CA SER A 561 -51.34 60.12 51.02
C SER A 561 -50.96 61.50 50.43
N ALA A 562 -50.86 61.57 49.10
CA ALA A 562 -51.66 62.48 48.26
C ALA A 562 -51.35 62.30 46.76
N THR A 563 -52.43 62.06 46.00
CA THR A 563 -52.61 62.39 44.57
C THR A 563 -51.69 61.75 43.51
N GLY A 564 -52.01 60.51 43.14
CA GLY A 564 -52.58 60.18 41.81
C GLY A 564 -51.75 60.30 40.53
N SER A 565 -50.73 61.16 40.44
CA SER A 565 -50.00 61.40 39.18
C SER A 565 -48.55 60.91 39.19
N PHE A 566 -47.98 60.69 40.39
CA PHE A 566 -46.57 60.26 40.52
C PHE A 566 -46.35 58.75 40.38
N ILE A 567 -47.39 57.93 40.62
CA ILE A 567 -47.30 56.46 40.60
C ILE A 567 -47.16 55.92 39.16
N GLU A 568 -47.68 56.62 38.15
CA GLU A 568 -47.59 56.21 36.74
C GLU A 568 -46.18 56.40 36.15
N LEU A 569 -45.46 57.44 36.58
CA LEU A 569 -44.07 57.70 36.16
C LEU A 569 -43.06 56.72 36.78
N THR A 570 -43.27 56.31 38.03
CA THR A 570 -42.40 55.29 38.65
C THR A 570 -42.62 53.89 38.10
N ARG A 571 -43.84 53.56 37.64
CA ARG A 571 -44.14 52.25 37.03
C ARG A 571 -43.55 52.11 35.63
N THR A 572 -43.53 53.20 34.86
CA THR A 572 -42.89 53.24 33.54
C THR A 572 -41.37 53.17 33.65
N PHE A 573 -40.74 53.90 34.59
CA PHE A 573 -39.29 53.84 34.79
C PHE A 573 -38.79 52.50 35.38
N SER A 574 -39.55 51.87 36.28
CA SER A 574 -39.18 50.55 36.81
C SER A 574 -39.30 49.43 35.77
N MET A 575 -40.24 49.53 34.81
CA MET A 575 -40.29 48.60 33.69
C MET A 575 -39.13 48.80 32.70
N SER A 576 -38.65 50.03 32.51
CA SER A 576 -37.50 50.30 31.65
C SER A 576 -36.17 49.78 32.22
N TYR A 577 -36.01 49.74 33.55
CA TYR A 577 -34.82 49.17 34.18
C TYR A 577 -34.84 47.64 34.25
N SER A 578 -36.01 47.01 34.36
CA SER A 578 -36.10 45.53 34.34
C SER A 578 -35.92 44.91 32.95
N ILE A 579 -35.97 45.70 31.87
CA ILE A 579 -35.79 45.22 30.49
C ILE A 579 -34.31 45.24 30.06
N LYS A 580 -33.41 45.89 30.83
CA LYS A 580 -31.97 45.92 30.52
C LYS A 580 -31.13 44.79 31.15
N ASP A 581 -31.66 44.04 32.12
CA ASP A 581 -30.96 42.92 32.77
C ASP A 581 -31.32 41.53 32.19
N LYS A 582 -32.02 41.47 31.05
CA LYS A 582 -32.20 40.25 30.25
C LYS A 582 -32.04 40.55 28.76
N ARG A 583 -30.81 40.73 28.27
CA ARG A 583 -30.48 40.60 26.84
C ARG A 583 -29.00 40.50 26.50
#